data_AF-A0A2E3HYF0-F1
#
_entry.id   AF-A0A2E3HYF0-F1
#
_cell.length_a   1.000
_cell.length_b   1.000
_cell.length_c   1.000
_cell.angle_alpha   90.00
_cell.angle_beta   90.00
_cell.angle_gamma   90.00
#
_symmetry.space_group_name_H-M   'P 1'
#
loop_
_entity.id
_entity.type
_entity.pdbx_description
1 polymer ?
#
loop_
_entity_poly.entity_id
_entity_poly.type
_entity_poly.pdbx_seq_one_letter_code
_entity_poly.pdbx_strand_id
1 'polypeptide(L)'
;MIEKLASLTYRFLVLYDGKIALKANTVMELDLQRSIASAAESVYSNLLGIIIQELGSADDKVVDYYLEMIEVQEGQGPKPGRHAFSEDKNVTFRQLIANTFGYMKPKEKSGKVFLYQSYGMNF
;
A
#
# COMPACT_ATOMS: atom_id res chain seq x y z
N MET A 1 2.61 -15.90 -29.37
CA MET A 1 1.87 -15.49 -28.14
C MET A 1 1.70 -16.67 -27.18
N ILE A 2 1.23 -17.83 -27.65
CA ILE A 2 1.07 -19.07 -26.85
C ILE A 2 2.42 -19.60 -26.32
N GLU A 3 3.48 -19.62 -27.13
CA GLU A 3 4.82 -20.04 -26.69
C GLU A 3 5.42 -19.14 -25.59
N LYS A 4 5.06 -17.85 -25.58
CA LYS A 4 5.55 -16.88 -24.59
C LYS A 4 4.87 -17.04 -23.22
N LEU A 5 3.67 -17.65 -23.18
CA LEU A 5 2.97 -18.00 -21.95
C LEU A 5 3.51 -19.31 -21.35
N ALA A 6 3.99 -20.23 -22.18
CA ALA A 6 4.55 -21.51 -21.75
C ALA A 6 5.87 -21.38 -20.94
N SER A 7 6.60 -20.28 -21.11
CA SER A 7 7.84 -19.98 -20.36
C SER A 7 7.63 -19.15 -19.10
N LEU A 8 6.41 -18.69 -18.80
CA LEU A 8 6.14 -17.89 -17.61
C LEU A 8 5.87 -18.79 -16.39
N THR A 9 6.64 -18.55 -15.34
CA THR A 9 6.44 -19.17 -14.02
C THR A 9 5.34 -18.42 -13.26
N TYR A 10 4.25 -19.09 -12.89
CA TYR A 10 3.17 -18.47 -12.12
C TYR A 10 2.61 -19.38 -11.02
N ARG A 11 1.91 -18.74 -10.08
CA ARG A 11 1.08 -19.39 -9.08
C ARG A 11 -0.27 -18.69 -9.04
N PHE A 12 -1.33 -19.45 -9.16
CA PHE A 12 -2.72 -18.98 -9.13
C PHE A 12 -3.51 -19.81 -8.12
N LEU A 13 -4.25 -19.12 -7.26
CA LEU A 13 -5.07 -19.71 -6.21
C LEU A 13 -6.43 -19.03 -6.23
N VAL A 14 -7.50 -19.81 -6.15
CA VAL A 14 -8.85 -19.32 -5.87
C VAL A 14 -9.26 -19.87 -4.52
N LEU A 15 -9.69 -18.96 -3.64
CA LEU A 15 -10.26 -19.32 -2.35
C LEU A 15 -11.78 -19.17 -2.41
N TYR A 16 -12.47 -20.11 -1.79
CA TYR A 16 -13.91 -20.07 -1.56
C TYR A 16 -14.16 -20.57 -0.14
N ASP A 17 -14.90 -19.79 0.65
CA ASP A 17 -15.26 -20.14 2.04
C ASP A 17 -14.03 -20.50 2.91
N GLY A 18 -12.98 -19.67 2.84
CA GLY A 18 -11.73 -19.88 3.58
C GLY A 18 -10.88 -21.08 3.13
N LYS A 19 -11.28 -21.79 2.07
CA LYS A 19 -10.59 -22.98 1.55
C LYS A 19 -10.08 -22.75 0.12
N ILE A 20 -9.01 -23.44 -0.25
CA ILE A 20 -8.51 -23.41 -1.63
C ILE A 20 -9.45 -24.26 -2.50
N ALA A 21 -10.14 -23.60 -3.44
CA ALA A 21 -11.05 -24.23 -4.38
C ALA A 21 -10.37 -24.59 -5.71
N LEU A 22 -9.35 -23.82 -6.11
CA LEU A 22 -8.56 -24.06 -7.31
C LEU A 22 -7.10 -23.66 -7.09
N LYS A 23 -6.19 -24.45 -7.64
CA LYS A 23 -4.76 -24.17 -7.67
C LYS A 23 -4.21 -24.48 -9.06
N ALA A 24 -3.45 -23.55 -9.63
CA ALA A 24 -2.68 -23.76 -10.85
C ALA A 24 -1.28 -23.17 -10.67
N ASN A 25 -0.24 -23.91 -11.04
CA ASN A 25 1.14 -23.43 -10.98
C ASN A 25 1.95 -23.98 -12.16
N THR A 26 2.98 -23.26 -12.55
CA THR A 26 4.00 -23.74 -13.50
C THR A 26 5.37 -23.62 -12.84
N VAL A 27 6.08 -24.75 -12.69
CA VAL A 27 7.51 -24.82 -12.36
C VAL A 27 7.92 -24.07 -11.05
N MET A 28 6.97 -23.65 -10.22
CA MET A 28 7.22 -22.89 -9.00
C MET A 28 7.07 -23.79 -7.78
N GLU A 29 8.18 -23.97 -7.06
CA GLU A 29 8.17 -24.57 -5.72
C GLU A 29 7.16 -23.87 -4.82
N LEU A 30 6.42 -24.63 -4.01
CA LEU A 30 5.31 -24.10 -3.20
C LEU A 30 5.79 -23.13 -2.12
N ASP A 31 6.99 -23.33 -1.61
CA ASP A 31 7.54 -22.54 -0.52
C ASP A 31 8.40 -21.37 -1.01
N LEU A 32 8.55 -21.24 -2.35
CA LEU A 32 9.27 -20.11 -2.92
C LEU A 32 8.52 -18.80 -2.65
N GLN A 33 9.14 -17.94 -1.84
CA GLN A 33 8.68 -16.58 -1.63
C GLN A 33 9.08 -15.69 -2.81
N ARG A 34 8.17 -14.81 -3.24
CA ARG A 34 8.41 -13.82 -4.29
C ARG A 34 7.92 -12.46 -3.80
N SER A 35 8.58 -11.40 -4.28
CA SER A 35 8.07 -10.04 -4.07
C SER A 35 6.70 -9.91 -4.74
N ILE A 36 5.72 -9.42 -4.00
CA ILE A 36 4.36 -9.16 -4.48
C ILE A 36 4.17 -7.71 -4.92
N ALA A 37 5.23 -6.88 -4.85
CA ALA A 37 5.23 -5.46 -5.18
C ALA A 37 4.00 -4.74 -4.57
N SER A 38 3.28 -3.93 -5.33
CA SER A 38 2.11 -3.20 -4.84
C SER A 38 0.94 -4.07 -4.39
N ALA A 39 0.92 -5.38 -4.64
CA ALA A 39 -0.10 -6.24 -4.00
C ALA A 39 0.06 -6.27 -2.47
N ALA A 40 1.25 -5.93 -1.94
CA ALA A 40 1.48 -5.76 -0.50
C ALA A 40 0.57 -4.67 0.12
N GLU A 41 0.15 -3.67 -0.65
CA GLU A 41 -0.71 -2.59 -0.17
C GLU A 41 -2.08 -3.12 0.31
N SER A 42 -2.56 -4.22 -0.28
CA SER A 42 -3.75 -4.93 0.20
C SER A 42 -3.54 -5.61 1.56
N VAL A 43 -2.32 -6.09 1.82
CA VAL A 43 -1.96 -6.69 3.12
C VAL A 43 -1.90 -5.60 4.19
N TYR A 44 -1.27 -4.46 3.90
CA TYR A 44 -1.22 -3.32 4.81
C TYR A 44 -2.62 -2.76 5.11
N SER A 45 -3.50 -2.70 4.09
CA SER A 45 -4.89 -2.29 4.27
C SER A 45 -5.66 -3.21 5.22
N ASN A 46 -5.48 -4.53 5.09
CA ASN A 46 -6.11 -5.50 5.98
C ASN A 46 -5.55 -5.38 7.41
N LEU A 47 -4.23 -5.25 7.56
CA LEU A 47 -3.61 -5.06 8.85
C LEU A 47 -4.14 -3.79 9.53
N LEU A 48 -4.22 -2.67 8.81
CA LEU A 48 -4.84 -1.44 9.30
C LEU A 48 -6.29 -1.71 9.77
N GLY A 49 -7.09 -2.41 8.97
CA GLY A 49 -8.47 -2.77 9.35
C GLY A 49 -8.58 -3.61 10.63
N ILE A 50 -7.56 -4.39 10.98
CA ILE A 50 -7.47 -5.13 12.24
C ILE A 50 -7.05 -4.20 13.38
N ILE A 51 -5.92 -3.50 13.23
CA ILE A 51 -5.33 -2.69 14.30
C ILE A 51 -6.10 -1.39 14.57
N ILE A 52 -6.95 -0.92 13.64
CA ILE A 52 -7.69 0.32 13.85
C ILE A 52 -8.65 0.24 15.03
N GLN A 53 -9.08 -0.99 15.38
CA GLN A 53 -9.86 -1.24 16.59
C GLN A 53 -9.09 -0.93 17.88
N GLU A 54 -7.76 -0.93 17.81
CA GLU A 54 -6.84 -0.59 18.89
C GLU A 54 -6.32 0.85 18.81
N LEU A 55 -6.19 1.41 17.59
CA LEU A 55 -5.69 2.76 17.38
C LEU A 55 -6.75 3.86 17.62
N GLY A 56 -8.03 3.59 17.39
CA GLY A 56 -9.12 4.54 17.64
C GLY A 56 -10.08 4.63 16.46
N SER A 57 -9.70 5.35 15.42
CA SER A 57 -10.50 5.55 14.21
C SER A 57 -9.64 5.70 12.96
N ALA A 58 -10.16 5.20 11.82
CA ALA A 58 -9.53 5.44 10.52
C ALA A 58 -9.56 6.92 10.11
N ASP A 59 -10.37 7.74 10.78
CA ASP A 59 -10.45 9.19 10.55
C ASP A 59 -9.48 9.98 11.46
N ASP A 60 -8.72 9.30 12.31
CA ASP A 60 -7.65 9.93 13.10
C ASP A 60 -6.46 10.29 12.20
N LYS A 61 -5.71 11.32 12.62
CA LYS A 61 -4.54 11.77 11.87
C LYS A 61 -3.40 10.80 12.11
N VAL A 62 -2.68 10.44 11.05
CA VAL A 62 -1.58 9.49 11.14
C VAL A 62 -0.45 10.03 12.02
N VAL A 63 -0.21 11.36 11.98
CA VAL A 63 0.81 12.02 12.81
C VAL A 63 0.56 11.95 14.31
N ASP A 64 -0.67 11.64 14.74
CA ASP A 64 -0.97 11.44 16.16
C ASP A 64 -0.38 10.11 16.69
N TYR A 65 0.02 9.20 15.78
CA TYR A 65 0.59 7.88 16.08
C TYR A 65 2.00 7.69 15.52
N TYR A 66 2.34 8.35 14.42
CA TYR A 66 3.61 8.21 13.71
C TYR A 66 4.10 9.57 13.21
N LEU A 67 4.83 10.28 14.05
CA LEU A 67 5.27 11.65 13.78
C LEU A 67 6.32 11.72 12.68
N GLU A 68 7.15 10.68 12.55
CA GLU A 68 8.26 10.58 11.61
C GLU A 68 7.80 10.75 10.15
N MET A 69 6.52 10.51 9.85
CA MET A 69 5.97 10.75 8.51
C MET A 69 6.04 12.21 8.07
N ILE A 70 6.08 13.18 8.98
CA ILE A 70 6.21 14.61 8.63
C ILE A 70 7.65 15.12 8.75
N GLU A 71 8.60 14.23 9.04
CA GLU A 71 10.02 14.59 9.21
C GLU A 71 10.86 14.34 7.96
N VAL A 72 10.26 13.81 6.88
CA VAL A 72 10.95 13.50 5.63
C VAL A 72 11.42 14.79 4.94
N GLN A 73 12.72 15.04 4.95
CA GLN A 73 13.32 16.24 4.36
C GLN A 73 13.51 16.12 2.83
N GLU A 74 13.82 17.24 2.18
CA GLU A 74 14.19 17.24 0.77
C GLU A 74 15.39 16.32 0.51
N GLY A 75 15.28 15.46 -0.51
CA GLY A 75 16.28 14.45 -0.84
C GLY A 75 16.18 13.14 -0.06
N GLN A 76 15.33 13.07 0.99
CA GLN A 76 15.12 11.84 1.77
C GLN A 76 13.95 10.99 1.29
N GLY A 77 12.99 11.59 0.58
CA GLY A 77 11.85 10.85 0.05
C GLY A 77 12.19 10.00 -1.18
N PRO A 78 11.23 9.19 -1.64
CA PRO A 78 11.47 8.13 -2.63
C PRO A 78 11.80 8.63 -4.04
N LYS A 79 11.54 9.91 -4.33
CA LYS A 79 11.81 10.56 -5.62
C LYS A 79 12.15 12.05 -5.41
N PRO A 80 12.84 12.70 -6.35
CA PRO A 80 13.04 14.15 -6.31
C PRO A 80 11.71 14.90 -6.13
N GLY A 81 11.70 15.90 -5.25
CA GLY A 81 10.51 16.68 -4.91
C GLY A 81 9.45 15.95 -4.07
N ARG A 82 9.76 14.75 -3.55
CA ARG A 82 8.93 14.05 -2.55
C ARG A 82 9.57 14.24 -1.19
N HIS A 83 8.99 15.12 -0.39
CA HIS A 83 9.34 15.37 1.01
C HIS A 83 8.06 15.74 1.75
N ALA A 84 8.08 15.70 3.07
CA ALA A 84 6.92 16.06 3.87
C ALA A 84 6.60 17.55 3.72
N PHE A 85 5.33 17.86 3.45
CA PHE A 85 4.79 19.21 3.41
C PHE A 85 3.96 19.51 4.65
N SER A 86 3.74 20.80 4.92
CA SER A 86 2.96 21.24 6.09
C SER A 86 1.52 20.69 6.11
N GLU A 87 0.98 20.37 4.95
CA GLU A 87 -0.34 19.81 4.71
C GLU A 87 -0.44 18.34 5.10
N ASP A 88 0.69 17.61 5.07
CA ASP A 88 0.78 16.18 5.38
C ASP A 88 0.41 15.89 6.84
N LYS A 89 0.52 16.89 7.74
CA LYS A 89 0.08 16.77 9.14
C LYS A 89 -1.42 16.51 9.34
N ASN A 90 -2.22 16.68 8.29
CA ASN A 90 -3.68 16.51 8.36
C ASN A 90 -4.16 15.23 7.69
N VAL A 91 -3.26 14.38 7.19
CA VAL A 91 -3.66 13.11 6.57
C VAL A 91 -4.20 12.16 7.62
N THR A 92 -5.34 11.55 7.31
CA THR A 92 -5.94 10.48 8.12
C THR A 92 -5.54 9.10 7.63
N PHE A 93 -5.66 8.09 8.48
CA PHE A 93 -5.41 6.69 8.06
C PHE A 93 -6.27 6.29 6.85
N ARG A 94 -7.54 6.69 6.82
CA ARG A 94 -8.46 6.47 5.70
C ARG A 94 -7.94 7.10 4.42
N GLN A 95 -7.51 8.36 4.48
CA GLN A 95 -7.01 9.07 3.31
C GLN A 95 -5.70 8.48 2.78
N LEU A 96 -4.84 8.03 3.68
CA LEU A 96 -3.58 7.39 3.36
C LEU A 96 -3.80 6.06 2.62
N ILE A 97 -4.60 5.16 3.20
CA ILE A 97 -4.84 3.83 2.63
C ILE A 97 -5.73 3.87 1.38
N ALA A 98 -6.69 4.79 1.32
CA ALA A 98 -7.56 4.97 0.15
C ALA A 98 -6.88 5.74 -0.99
N ASN A 99 -5.61 6.14 -0.82
CA ASN A 99 -4.88 6.96 -1.79
C ASN A 99 -5.62 8.25 -2.13
N THR A 100 -6.40 8.84 -1.21
CA THR A 100 -7.14 10.07 -1.48
C THR A 100 -6.40 11.32 -1.01
N PHE A 101 -5.08 11.20 -0.81
CA PHE A 101 -4.22 12.28 -0.37
C PHE A 101 -2.87 12.27 -1.08
N GLY A 102 -2.35 13.46 -1.35
CA GLY A 102 -1.07 13.69 -1.98
C GLY A 102 0.09 13.69 -0.98
N TYR A 103 0.26 12.64 -0.16
CA TYR A 103 1.40 12.58 0.77
C TYR A 103 2.73 12.76 0.02
N MET A 104 3.55 13.72 0.45
CA MET A 104 4.77 14.16 -0.24
C MET A 104 4.56 14.60 -1.70
N LYS A 105 3.34 15.02 -2.06
CA LYS A 105 3.00 15.55 -3.39
C LYS A 105 2.42 16.97 -3.24
N PRO A 106 3.14 18.01 -3.68
CA PRO A 106 2.67 19.38 -3.50
C PRO A 106 1.41 19.65 -4.35
N LYS A 107 0.50 20.48 -3.80
CA LYS A 107 -0.65 21.14 -4.47
C LYS A 107 -1.93 20.32 -4.69
N GLU A 108 -2.07 19.13 -4.11
CA GLU A 108 -3.29 18.33 -4.24
C GLU A 108 -4.10 18.34 -2.94
N LYS A 109 -5.36 18.82 -2.98
CA LYS A 109 -6.23 18.91 -1.79
C LYS A 109 -6.64 17.52 -1.31
N SER A 110 -6.52 17.28 0.00
CA SER A 110 -6.89 16.01 0.65
C SER A 110 -8.36 15.64 0.47
N GLY A 111 -8.62 14.34 0.34
CA GLY A 111 -9.95 13.72 0.37
C GLY A 111 -10.82 13.96 -0.86
N LYS A 112 -10.29 14.61 -1.91
CA LYS A 112 -11.08 15.00 -3.09
C LYS A 112 -10.77 14.23 -4.36
N VAL A 113 -9.56 13.67 -4.48
CA VAL A 113 -9.07 13.01 -5.69
C VAL A 113 -8.29 11.77 -5.30
N PHE A 114 -8.50 10.68 -6.03
CA PHE A 114 -7.66 9.48 -5.93
C PHE A 114 -6.29 9.74 -6.59
N LEU A 115 -5.24 9.44 -5.85
CA LEU A 115 -3.85 9.75 -6.14
C LEU A 115 -2.98 8.57 -5.71
N TYR A 116 -2.82 7.59 -6.61
CA TYR A 116 -2.05 6.39 -6.31
C TYR A 116 -0.66 6.69 -5.73
N GLN A 117 -0.38 6.12 -4.57
CA GLN A 117 0.83 6.30 -3.77
C GLN A 117 1.68 5.05 -3.84
N SER A 118 2.52 4.95 -4.87
CA SER A 118 3.41 3.79 -5.04
C SER A 118 4.42 3.58 -3.89
N TYR A 119 4.61 4.59 -3.03
CA TYR A 119 5.50 4.55 -1.86
C TYR A 119 4.84 5.03 -0.57
N GLY A 120 3.70 5.70 -0.66
CA GLY A 120 3.06 6.34 0.49
C GLY A 120 2.27 5.36 1.36
N MET A 121 2.48 4.05 1.22
CA MET A 121 1.98 3.02 2.14
C MET A 121 3.10 2.08 2.62
N ASN A 122 4.36 2.36 2.27
CA ASN A 122 5.52 1.53 2.62
C ASN A 122 6.25 2.06 3.88
N PHE A 123 5.51 2.63 4.83
CA PHE A 123 6.09 3.13 6.08
C PHE A 123 6.60 1.98 6.95
#